data_AF-A0A1Y1I2U7-F1
#
_entry.id   AF-A0A1Y1I2U7-F1
#
_cell.length_a   1.000
_cell.length_b   1.000
_cell.length_c   1.000
_cell.angle_alpha   90.00
_cell.angle_beta   90.00
_cell.angle_gamma   90.00
#
_symmetry.space_group_name_H-M   'P 1'
#
loop_
_entity.id
_entity.type
_entity.pdbx_description
1 polymer ?
#
loop_
_entity_poly.entity_id
_entity_poly.type
_entity_poly.pdbx_seq_one_letter_code
_entity_poly.pdbx_strand_id
1 'polypeptide(L)'
;MGAADSKEAPAGAVPGVVTVASRQGAATTLDPNLAKLLSLKAGVPLLSKAPSDNNLKDVLLRRTGTPSTSPGTLLDTSTTLQLFSKYEAWANGAAAHIASNQEDIHNSIDVVEELALKLLQRLHHAAQVMKQSAEHLHQARSLKDDVDEVKQQMSAVLASYEALCGRLEGIQEERERETRAASDGQVT
;
A
#
# COMPACT_ATOMS: atom_id res chain seq x y z
N MET A 1 12.93 -29.86 -15.64
CA MET A 1 14.17 -29.36 -16.27
C MET A 1 13.85 -28.04 -16.94
N GLY A 2 14.61 -26.99 -16.62
CA GLY A 2 14.43 -25.65 -17.19
C GLY A 2 14.93 -24.56 -16.24
N ALA A 3 16.18 -24.67 -15.80
CA ALA A 3 16.89 -23.62 -15.09
C ALA A 3 17.57 -22.72 -16.12
N ALA A 4 17.40 -21.41 -15.99
CA ALA A 4 18.24 -20.41 -16.62
C ALA A 4 18.60 -19.36 -15.57
N ASP A 5 19.78 -19.55 -14.98
CA ASP A 5 20.50 -18.56 -14.19
C ASP A 5 20.91 -17.38 -15.07
N SER A 6 20.74 -16.15 -14.57
CA SER A 6 21.55 -15.00 -15.00
C SER A 6 21.60 -13.92 -13.91
N LYS A 7 22.61 -14.09 -13.05
CA LYS A 7 23.66 -13.12 -12.71
C LYS A 7 23.22 -11.77 -12.11
N GLU A 8 23.33 -11.68 -10.79
CA GLU A 8 23.42 -10.45 -9.99
C GLU A 8 24.57 -9.53 -10.45
N ALA A 9 24.31 -8.23 -10.41
CA ALA A 9 25.30 -7.16 -10.43
C ALA A 9 25.15 -6.29 -9.16
N PRO A 10 26.25 -5.70 -8.66
CA PRO A 10 26.44 -5.44 -7.23
C PRO A 10 25.83 -4.12 -6.72
N ALA A 11 25.64 -4.13 -5.40
CA ALA A 11 25.14 -3.05 -4.57
C ALA A 11 25.99 -1.76 -4.60
N GLY A 12 25.30 -0.62 -4.59
CA GLY A 12 25.87 0.66 -4.18
C GLY A 12 25.25 1.86 -4.88
N ALA A 13 24.14 2.39 -4.36
CA ALA A 13 23.87 3.84 -4.31
C ALA A 13 22.51 4.12 -3.63
N VAL A 14 22.61 4.79 -2.48
CA VAL A 14 21.57 5.49 -1.73
C VAL A 14 20.63 6.31 -2.64
N PRO A 15 19.30 6.35 -2.39
CA PRO A 15 18.38 7.19 -3.16
C PRO A 15 18.57 8.67 -2.76
N GLY A 16 19.44 9.36 -3.51
CA GLY A 16 19.59 10.81 -3.47
C GLY A 16 18.55 11.48 -4.37
N VAL A 17 17.85 12.47 -3.81
CA VAL A 17 16.91 13.38 -4.46
C VAL A 17 17.40 13.81 -5.85
N VAL A 18 16.62 13.51 -6.89
CA VAL A 18 16.88 14.02 -8.25
C VAL A 18 16.38 15.45 -8.32
N THR A 19 17.29 16.40 -8.12
CA THR A 19 17.13 17.79 -8.52
C THR A 19 17.10 17.86 -10.05
N VAL A 20 15.93 18.12 -10.63
CA VAL A 20 15.82 18.35 -12.08
C VAL A 20 16.41 19.72 -12.38
N ALA A 21 17.62 19.69 -12.97
CA ALA A 21 18.32 20.86 -13.45
C ALA A 21 17.50 21.60 -14.52
N SER A 22 17.41 22.92 -14.34
CA SER A 22 16.91 23.88 -15.32
C SER A 22 17.61 23.69 -16.67
N ARG A 23 16.85 23.34 -17.71
CA ARG A 23 17.28 23.46 -19.10
C ARG A 23 16.50 24.60 -19.77
N GLN A 24 17.04 25.80 -19.63
CA GLN A 24 16.81 26.87 -20.58
C GLN A 24 17.61 26.59 -21.86
N GLY A 25 16.90 26.50 -22.98
CA GLY A 25 17.46 26.67 -24.32
C GLY A 25 17.57 25.41 -25.16
N ALA A 26 16.50 25.06 -25.87
CA ALA A 26 16.52 24.85 -27.33
C ALA A 26 15.14 24.37 -27.79
N ALA A 27 14.55 25.13 -28.71
CA ALA A 27 13.25 24.90 -29.30
C ALA A 27 13.13 23.50 -29.91
N THR A 28 12.07 22.79 -29.57
CA THR A 28 11.20 22.05 -30.50
C THR A 28 10.03 21.51 -29.69
N THR A 29 8.81 21.80 -30.13
CA THR A 29 7.53 21.54 -29.46
C THR A 29 7.19 22.53 -28.33
N LEU A 30 7.11 23.82 -28.67
CA LEU A 30 6.13 24.66 -27.96
C LEU A 30 4.76 23.98 -28.10
N ASP A 31 4.09 23.73 -26.98
CA ASP A 31 2.72 23.25 -26.96
C ASP A 31 1.90 24.11 -27.95
N PRO A 32 1.16 23.50 -28.89
CA PRO A 32 0.37 24.22 -29.89
C PRO A 32 -0.55 25.28 -29.27
N ASN A 33 -0.96 25.13 -28.01
CA ASN A 33 -1.72 26.13 -27.28
C ASN A 33 -0.85 27.31 -26.81
N LEU A 34 0.39 27.07 -26.40
CA LEU A 34 1.35 28.12 -26.02
C LEU A 34 1.74 28.99 -27.23
N ALA A 35 1.95 28.35 -28.39
CA ALA A 35 2.22 29.07 -29.63
C ALA A 35 1.03 29.94 -30.05
N LYS A 36 -0.20 29.45 -29.89
CA LYS A 36 -1.43 30.23 -30.13
C LYS A 36 -1.56 31.40 -29.16
N LEU A 37 -1.33 31.18 -27.86
CA LEU A 37 -1.38 32.23 -26.84
C LEU A 37 -0.34 33.33 -27.07
N LEU A 38 0.87 32.98 -27.51
CA LEU A 38 1.91 33.95 -27.86
C LEU A 38 1.61 34.70 -29.16
N SER A 39 0.86 34.10 -30.08
CA SER A 39 0.43 34.75 -31.33
C SER A 39 -0.78 35.68 -31.17
N LEU A 40 -1.49 35.59 -30.03
CA LEU A 40 -2.64 36.43 -29.73
C LEU A 40 -2.18 37.85 -29.41
N LYS A 41 -2.30 38.73 -30.40
CA LYS A 41 -2.11 40.17 -30.22
C LYS A 41 -3.24 40.70 -29.36
N ALA A 42 -2.91 41.23 -28.17
CA ALA A 42 -3.88 41.88 -27.30
C ALA A 42 -4.67 42.93 -28.10
N GLY A 43 -5.96 42.69 -28.28
CA GLY A 43 -6.86 43.66 -28.89
C GLY A 43 -6.88 44.93 -28.05
N VAL A 44 -7.12 46.07 -28.70
CA VAL A 44 -7.28 47.35 -28.01
C VAL A 44 -8.29 47.16 -26.88
N PRO A 45 -7.94 47.48 -25.62
CA PRO A 45 -8.86 47.30 -24.50
C PRO A 45 -10.12 48.12 -24.80
N LEU A 46 -11.27 47.46 -24.86
CA LEU A 46 -12.57 48.11 -25.07
C LEU A 46 -12.89 49.13 -23.96
N LEU A 47 -12.22 49.01 -22.81
CA LEU A 47 -12.34 49.91 -21.67
C LEU A 47 -10.98 50.56 -21.41
N SER A 48 -10.82 51.80 -21.88
CA SER A 48 -9.60 52.60 -21.67
C SER A 48 -9.43 53.11 -20.23
N LYS A 49 -10.38 52.82 -19.33
CA LYS A 49 -10.30 53.12 -17.90
C LYS A 49 -10.75 51.92 -17.08
N ALA A 50 -10.03 51.65 -15.98
CA ALA A 50 -10.41 50.65 -15.00
C ALA A 50 -11.79 51.02 -14.41
N PRO A 51 -12.77 50.09 -14.40
CA PRO A 51 -14.03 50.32 -13.72
C PRO A 51 -13.76 50.43 -12.22
N SER A 52 -14.21 51.52 -11.60
CA SER A 52 -14.15 51.72 -10.15
C SER A 52 -15.17 50.84 -9.39
N ASP A 53 -15.97 50.05 -10.11
CA ASP A 53 -17.09 49.29 -9.57
C ASP A 53 -16.77 47.79 -9.58
N ASN A 54 -16.89 47.20 -8.39
CA ASN A 54 -16.65 45.82 -8.01
C ASN A 54 -17.71 44.82 -8.53
N ASN A 55 -18.66 45.26 -9.38
CA ASN A 55 -19.72 44.39 -9.91
C ASN A 55 -20.09 44.72 -11.36
N LEU A 56 -19.98 43.70 -12.22
CA LEU A 56 -20.25 43.78 -13.65
C LEU A 56 -21.71 44.16 -13.98
N LYS A 57 -22.67 43.78 -13.12
CA LYS A 57 -24.09 44.13 -13.30
C LYS A 57 -24.29 45.66 -13.21
N ASP A 58 -23.61 46.33 -12.29
CA ASP A 58 -23.72 47.78 -12.11
C ASP A 58 -23.06 48.55 -13.26
N VAL A 59 -21.97 48.03 -13.81
CA VAL A 59 -21.29 48.63 -14.98
C VAL A 59 -22.17 48.56 -16.24
N LEU A 60 -22.91 47.45 -16.43
CA LEU A 60 -23.81 47.28 -17.58
C LEU A 60 -25.13 48.06 -17.42
N LEU A 61 -25.64 48.20 -16.19
CA LEU A 61 -26.89 48.91 -15.90
C LEU A 61 -26.70 50.43 -15.78
N ARG A 62 -25.49 50.91 -15.46
CA ARG A 62 -25.18 52.35 -15.39
C ARG A 62 -24.94 52.93 -16.78
N ARG A 63 -26.05 53.05 -17.52
CA ARG A 63 -26.43 54.17 -18.38
C ARG A 63 -25.24 55.02 -18.86
N THR A 64 -24.83 54.78 -20.10
CA THR A 64 -24.06 55.71 -20.94
C THR A 64 -24.72 57.11 -20.90
N GLY A 65 -24.22 57.97 -20.02
CA GLY A 65 -24.71 59.34 -19.80
C GLY A 65 -24.13 60.38 -20.77
N THR A 66 -23.62 59.97 -21.93
CA THR A 66 -23.22 60.88 -23.00
C THR A 66 -23.87 60.43 -24.32
N PRO A 67 -24.68 61.27 -24.99
CA PRO A 67 -25.19 60.95 -26.31
C PRO A 67 -24.03 61.05 -27.31
N SER A 68 -23.29 59.95 -27.50
CA SER A 68 -22.37 59.83 -28.63
C SER A 68 -23.09 59.14 -29.77
N THR A 69 -23.45 59.95 -30.76
CA THR A 69 -24.03 59.57 -32.04
C THR A 69 -23.15 58.54 -32.75
N SER A 70 -23.43 57.26 -32.56
CA SER A 70 -23.07 56.20 -33.50
C SER A 70 -24.26 55.22 -33.58
N PRO A 71 -24.93 55.11 -34.74
CA PRO A 71 -26.10 54.25 -34.90
C PRO A 71 -25.61 52.82 -35.14
N GLY A 72 -25.47 52.01 -34.08
CA GLY A 72 -25.12 50.60 -34.29
C GLY A 72 -24.87 49.73 -33.07
N THR A 73 -24.74 50.28 -31.86
CA THR A 73 -24.29 49.50 -30.69
C THR A 73 -25.11 49.75 -29.43
N LEU A 74 -26.37 50.15 -29.58
CA LEU A 74 -27.33 50.11 -28.48
C LEU A 74 -27.78 48.65 -28.32
N LEU A 75 -27.05 47.87 -27.53
CA LEU A 75 -27.45 46.50 -27.18
C LEU A 75 -28.86 46.57 -26.59
N ASP A 76 -29.81 45.90 -27.24
CA ASP A 76 -31.18 45.82 -26.77
C ASP A 76 -31.21 45.21 -25.37
N THR A 77 -31.71 45.97 -24.40
CA THR A 77 -31.70 45.62 -22.98
C THR A 77 -32.53 44.36 -22.70
N SER A 78 -33.49 44.06 -23.57
CA SER A 78 -34.27 42.82 -23.53
C SER A 78 -33.41 41.61 -23.89
N THR A 79 -32.61 41.71 -24.96
CA THR A 79 -31.73 40.61 -25.40
C THR A 79 -30.61 40.30 -24.40
N THR A 80 -30.04 41.33 -23.77
CA THR A 80 -29.00 41.14 -22.74
C THR A 80 -29.56 40.49 -21.48
N LEU A 81 -30.76 40.88 -21.04
CA LEU A 81 -31.45 40.23 -19.92
C LEU A 81 -31.73 38.75 -20.20
N GLN A 82 -32.20 38.42 -21.41
CA GLN A 82 -32.42 37.03 -21.82
C GLN A 82 -31.12 36.22 -21.85
N LEU A 83 -30.02 36.80 -22.32
CA LEU A 83 -28.71 36.16 -22.31
C LEU A 83 -28.24 35.87 -20.88
N PHE A 84 -28.41 36.83 -19.97
CA PHE A 84 -28.10 36.64 -18.55
C PHE A 84 -28.95 35.55 -17.92
N SER A 85 -30.25 35.51 -18.22
CA SER A 85 -31.14 34.45 -17.73
C SER A 85 -30.72 33.06 -18.25
N LYS A 86 -30.35 32.94 -19.53
CA LYS A 86 -29.82 31.70 -20.10
C LYS A 86 -28.49 31.30 -19.48
N TYR A 87 -27.59 32.26 -19.27
CA TYR A 87 -26.31 32.02 -18.60
C TYR A 87 -26.49 31.59 -17.15
N GLU A 88 -27.37 32.24 -16.41
CA GLU A 88 -27.68 31.90 -15.01
C GLU A 88 -28.28 30.50 -14.90
N ALA A 89 -29.22 30.14 -15.79
CA ALA A 89 -29.77 28.79 -15.83
C ALA A 89 -28.69 27.73 -16.15
N TRP A 90 -27.80 28.01 -17.10
CA TRP A 90 -26.66 27.15 -17.41
C TRP A 90 -25.67 27.04 -16.24
N ALA A 91 -25.34 28.16 -15.59
CA ALA A 91 -24.42 28.20 -14.47
C ALA A 91 -24.97 27.44 -13.26
N ASN A 92 -26.25 27.59 -12.96
CA ASN A 92 -26.93 26.84 -11.90
C ASN A 92 -26.99 25.34 -12.22
N GLY A 93 -27.29 24.97 -13.48
CA GLY A 93 -27.27 23.57 -13.91
C GLY A 93 -25.87 22.95 -13.82
N ALA A 94 -24.84 23.68 -14.23
CA ALA A 94 -23.46 23.24 -14.13
C ALA A 94 -23.02 23.08 -12.66
N ALA A 95 -23.38 24.01 -11.79
CA ALA A 95 -23.09 23.93 -10.36
C ALA A 95 -23.79 22.73 -9.71
N ALA A 96 -25.06 22.47 -10.04
CA ALA A 96 -25.80 21.32 -9.53
C ALA A 96 -25.19 19.99 -9.99
N HIS A 97 -24.79 19.90 -11.26
CA HIS A 97 -24.11 18.70 -11.79
C HIS A 97 -22.75 18.46 -11.11
N ILE A 98 -21.96 19.52 -10.88
CA ILE A 98 -20.69 19.42 -10.16
C ILE A 98 -20.92 18.96 -8.73
N ALA A 99 -21.92 19.51 -8.04
CA ALA A 99 -22.25 19.13 -6.66
C ALA A 99 -22.66 17.65 -6.57
N SER A 100 -23.54 17.18 -7.46
CA SER A 100 -23.94 15.77 -7.51
C SER A 100 -22.75 14.84 -7.72
N ASN A 101 -21.88 15.16 -8.69
CA ASN A 101 -20.71 14.33 -8.95
C ASN A 101 -19.70 14.36 -7.80
N GLN A 102 -19.58 15.48 -7.09
CA GLN A 102 -18.74 15.56 -5.89
C GLN A 102 -19.30 14.71 -4.74
N GLU A 103 -20.62 14.70 -4.55
CA GLU A 103 -21.28 13.87 -3.55
C GLU A 103 -21.06 12.38 -3.83
N ASP A 104 -21.22 11.95 -5.08
CA ASP A 104 -20.98 10.56 -5.49
C ASP A 104 -19.53 10.13 -5.27
N ILE A 105 -18.58 11.01 -5.62
CA ILE A 105 -17.15 10.77 -5.37
C ILE A 105 -16.88 10.68 -3.87
N HIS A 106 -17.44 11.57 -3.05
CA HIS A 106 -17.22 11.56 -1.61
C HIS A 106 -17.78 10.29 -0.97
N ASN A 107 -19.00 9.89 -1.32
CA ASN A 107 -19.60 8.64 -0.86
C ASN A 107 -18.75 7.43 -1.24
N SER A 108 -18.18 7.41 -2.45
CA SER A 108 -17.28 6.33 -2.87
C SER A 108 -15.97 6.33 -2.06
N ILE A 109 -15.42 7.50 -1.73
CA ILE A 109 -14.22 7.61 -0.91
C ILE A 109 -14.50 7.06 0.49
N ASP A 110 -15.60 7.47 1.12
CA ASP A 110 -15.97 7.03 2.47
C ASP A 110 -16.11 5.50 2.56
N VAL A 111 -16.75 4.88 1.56
CA VAL A 111 -16.89 3.42 1.49
C VAL A 111 -15.53 2.73 1.34
N VAL A 112 -14.64 3.28 0.50
CA VAL A 112 -13.30 2.72 0.29
C VAL A 112 -12.43 2.89 1.54
N GLU A 113 -12.51 4.02 2.23
CA GLU A 113 -11.79 4.26 3.48
C GLU A 113 -12.26 3.30 4.59
N GLU A 114 -13.57 3.14 4.76
CA GLU A 114 -14.12 2.19 5.73
C GLU A 114 -13.68 0.75 5.42
N LEU A 115 -13.72 0.36 4.14
CA LEU A 115 -13.27 -0.96 3.70
C LEU A 115 -11.77 -1.15 3.96
N ALA A 116 -10.94 -0.15 3.64
CA ALA A 116 -9.50 -0.19 3.85
C ALA A 116 -9.15 -0.35 5.34
N LEU A 117 -9.84 0.37 6.22
CA LEU A 117 -9.67 0.24 7.67
C LEU A 117 -10.06 -1.15 8.16
N LYS A 118 -11.21 -1.69 7.72
CA LYS A 118 -11.64 -3.05 8.06
C LYS A 118 -10.65 -4.11 7.57
N LEU A 119 -10.12 -3.94 6.37
CA LEU A 119 -9.14 -4.86 5.80
C LEU A 119 -7.83 -4.82 6.59
N LEU A 120 -7.35 -3.62 6.93
CA LEU A 120 -6.15 -3.43 7.74
C LEU A 120 -6.32 -4.07 9.13
N GLN A 121 -7.46 -3.86 9.78
CA GLN A 121 -7.77 -4.46 11.08
C GLN A 121 -7.77 -6.00 11.00
N ARG A 122 -8.39 -6.57 9.95
CA ARG A 122 -8.42 -8.02 9.74
C ARG A 122 -7.03 -8.59 9.49
N LEU A 123 -6.22 -7.93 8.66
CA LEU A 123 -4.84 -8.34 8.39
C LEU A 123 -3.97 -8.26 9.63
N HIS A 124 -4.13 -7.20 10.43
CA HIS A 124 -3.40 -7.06 11.69
C HIS A 124 -3.75 -8.19 12.66
N HIS A 125 -5.04 -8.48 12.84
CA HIS A 125 -5.47 -9.58 13.69
C HIS A 125 -4.93 -10.93 13.18
N ALA A 126 -5.02 -11.19 11.87
CA ALA A 126 -4.48 -12.41 11.28
C ALA A 126 -2.97 -12.54 11.50
N ALA A 127 -2.22 -11.45 11.37
CA ALA A 127 -0.78 -11.43 11.64
C ALA A 127 -0.46 -11.74 13.11
N GLN A 128 -1.23 -11.19 14.05
CA GLN A 128 -1.06 -11.50 15.48
C GLN A 128 -1.35 -12.98 15.78
N VAL A 129 -2.43 -13.53 15.23
CA VAL A 129 -2.76 -14.95 15.41
C VAL A 129 -1.68 -15.85 14.80
N MET A 130 -1.18 -15.53 13.61
CA MET A 130 -0.06 -16.25 12.99
C MET A 130 1.20 -16.20 13.84
N LYS A 131 1.52 -15.04 14.41
CA LYS A 131 2.66 -14.88 15.32
C LYS A 131 2.52 -15.76 16.56
N GLN A 132 1.36 -15.73 17.22
CA GLN A 132 1.08 -16.58 18.38
C GLN A 132 1.16 -18.06 18.03
N SER A 133 0.61 -18.47 16.88
CA SER A 133 0.71 -19.85 16.41
C SER A 133 2.17 -20.26 16.15
N ALA A 134 3.00 -19.37 15.62
CA ALA A 134 4.41 -19.64 15.40
C ALA A 134 5.18 -19.79 16.73
N GLU A 135 4.87 -18.96 17.73
CA GLU A 135 5.42 -19.07 19.08
C GLU A 135 5.02 -20.40 19.75
N HIS A 136 3.75 -20.82 19.64
CA HIS A 136 3.30 -22.11 20.15
C HIS A 136 3.97 -23.30 19.45
N LEU A 137 4.16 -23.23 18.13
CA LEU A 137 4.89 -24.26 17.39
C LEU A 137 6.37 -24.32 17.78
N HIS A 138 6.98 -23.18 18.07
CA HIS A 138 8.35 -23.12 18.57
C HIS A 138 8.47 -23.81 19.94
N GLN A 139 7.56 -23.52 20.86
CA GLN A 139 7.48 -24.20 22.16
C GLN A 139 7.24 -25.70 22.01
N ALA A 140 6.32 -26.11 21.13
CA ALA A 140 6.04 -27.52 20.86
C ALA A 140 7.26 -28.25 20.30
N ARG A 141 8.07 -27.58 19.46
CA ARG A 141 9.34 -28.14 18.97
C ARG A 141 10.35 -28.33 20.11
N SER A 142 10.53 -27.32 20.97
CA SER A 142 11.41 -27.44 22.15
C SER A 142 11.01 -28.63 23.03
N LEU A 143 9.70 -28.77 23.31
CA LEU A 143 9.20 -29.88 24.12
C LEU A 143 9.44 -31.24 23.46
N LYS A 144 9.30 -31.31 22.12
CA LYS A 144 9.61 -32.54 21.38
C LYS A 144 11.08 -32.92 21.56
N ASP A 145 11.99 -31.97 21.44
CA ASP A 145 13.43 -32.22 21.58
C ASP A 145 13.76 -32.75 22.99
N ASP A 146 13.13 -32.18 24.03
CA ASP A 146 13.25 -32.68 25.41
C ASP A 146 12.73 -34.11 25.58
N VAL A 147 11.59 -34.43 24.95
CA VAL A 147 11.01 -35.79 24.98
C VAL A 147 11.92 -36.79 24.26
N ASP A 148 12.51 -36.40 23.14
CA ASP A 148 13.43 -37.24 22.38
C ASP A 148 14.73 -37.51 23.19
N GLU A 149 15.24 -36.51 23.93
CA GLU A 149 16.37 -36.66 24.84
C GLU A 149 16.05 -37.62 26.00
N VAL A 150 14.92 -37.43 26.69
CA VAL A 150 14.49 -38.32 27.77
C VAL A 150 14.32 -39.76 27.27
N LYS A 151 13.77 -39.93 26.07
CA LYS A 151 13.64 -41.25 25.44
C LYS A 151 15.01 -41.88 25.18
N GLN A 152 15.97 -41.11 24.69
CA GLN A 152 17.33 -41.57 24.49
C GLN A 152 17.98 -42.01 25.81
N GLN A 153 17.85 -41.21 26.86
CA GLN A 153 18.36 -41.56 28.20
C GLN A 153 17.73 -42.83 28.74
N MET A 154 16.40 -42.99 28.61
CA MET A 154 15.70 -44.19 29.06
C MET A 154 16.13 -45.43 28.29
N SER A 155 16.36 -45.32 26.98
CA SER A 155 16.89 -46.42 26.18
C SER A 155 18.31 -46.84 26.60
N ALA A 156 19.16 -45.87 26.98
CA ALA A 156 20.49 -46.14 27.51
C ALA A 156 20.45 -46.84 28.87
N VAL A 157 19.54 -46.42 29.77
CA VAL A 157 19.33 -47.08 31.07
C VAL A 157 18.82 -48.51 30.89
N LEU A 158 17.88 -48.75 29.98
CA LEU A 158 17.39 -50.10 29.67
C LEU A 158 18.53 -50.98 29.13
N ALA A 159 19.33 -50.49 28.19
CA ALA A 159 20.47 -51.23 27.67
C ALA A 159 21.52 -51.53 28.78
N SER A 160 21.76 -50.58 29.69
CA SER A 160 22.60 -50.79 30.87
C SER A 160 22.02 -51.87 31.79
N TYR A 161 20.71 -51.92 31.95
CA TYR A 161 20.04 -52.91 32.78
C TYR A 161 20.11 -54.31 32.14
N GLU A 162 19.86 -54.42 30.83
CA GLU A 162 20.01 -55.65 30.06
C GLU A 162 21.44 -56.21 30.15
N ALA A 163 22.46 -55.35 30.03
CA ALA A 163 23.84 -55.75 30.21
C ALA A 163 24.14 -56.26 31.63
N LEU A 164 23.51 -55.67 32.65
CA LEU A 164 23.66 -56.11 34.04
C LEU A 164 22.95 -57.45 34.29
N CYS A 165 21.76 -57.65 33.73
CA CYS A 165 21.05 -58.93 33.74
C CYS A 165 21.89 -60.03 33.07
N GLY A 166 22.43 -59.80 31.88
CA GLY A 166 23.28 -60.78 31.18
C GLY A 166 24.54 -61.12 31.97
N ARG A 167 25.13 -60.16 32.69
CA ARG A 167 26.26 -60.43 33.60
C ARG A 167 25.87 -61.28 34.80
N LEU A 168 24.70 -61.04 35.39
CA LEU A 168 24.20 -61.84 36.51
C LEU A 168 23.92 -63.29 36.10
N GLU A 169 23.30 -63.48 34.93
CA GLU A 169 23.08 -64.80 34.34
C GLU A 169 24.41 -65.52 34.10
N GLY A 170 25.40 -64.84 33.52
CA GLY A 170 26.74 -65.41 33.32
C GLY A 170 27.42 -65.85 34.62
N ILE A 171 27.34 -65.05 35.68
CA ILE A 171 27.88 -65.40 37.01
C ILE A 171 27.14 -66.61 37.60
N GLN A 172 25.82 -66.69 37.42
CA GLN A 172 25.04 -67.84 37.89
C GLN A 172 25.46 -69.12 37.17
N GLU A 173 25.62 -69.09 35.84
CA GLU A 173 26.08 -70.25 35.08
C GLU A 173 27.50 -70.70 35.48
N GLU A 174 28.42 -69.76 35.72
CA GLU A 174 29.79 -70.06 36.16
C GLU A 174 29.78 -70.73 37.54
N ARG A 175 29.00 -70.21 38.48
CA ARG A 175 28.80 -70.82 39.80
C ARG A 175 28.22 -72.23 39.71
N GLU A 176 27.26 -72.46 38.81
CA GLU A 176 26.73 -73.81 38.57
C GLU A 176 27.80 -74.76 38.01
N ARG A 177 28.64 -74.29 37.08
CA ARG A 177 29.76 -75.09 36.52
C ARG A 177 30.76 -75.48 37.61
N GLU A 178 31.12 -74.56 38.50
CA GLU A 178 32.01 -74.82 39.64
C GLU A 178 31.41 -75.86 40.60
N THR A 179 30.10 -75.75 40.91
CA THR A 179 29.44 -76.73 41.81
C THR A 179 29.34 -78.13 41.19
N ARG A 180 29.12 -78.24 39.86
CA ARG A 180 29.14 -79.54 39.15
C ARG A 180 30.54 -80.15 39.17
N ALA A 181 31.57 -79.36 38.87
CA ALA A 181 32.96 -79.81 38.90
C ALA A 181 33.40 -80.27 40.29
N ALA A 182 32.94 -79.60 41.35
CA ALA A 182 33.19 -80.01 42.74
C ALA A 182 32.50 -81.33 43.10
N SER A 183 31.31 -81.63 42.54
CA SER A 183 30.60 -82.89 42.79
C SER A 183 31.25 -84.10 42.09
N ASP A 184 31.81 -83.91 40.89
CA ASP A 184 32.51 -84.97 40.15
C ASP A 184 33.87 -85.33 40.77
N GLY A 185 34.52 -84.39 41.47
CA GLY A 185 35.79 -84.62 42.17
C GLY A 185 35.68 -85.42 43.47
N GLN A 186 34.47 -85.77 43.93
CA GLN A 186 34.23 -86.45 45.22
C GLN A 186 33.90 -87.95 45.08
N VAL A 187 33.94 -88.52 43.86
CA VAL A 187 33.57 -89.92 43.55
C VAL A 187 34.79 -90.85 43.35
N THR A 188 36.01 -90.41 43.65
CA THR A 188 37.22 -91.28 43.61
C THR A 188 37.77 -91.57 44.99
#